data_AF-A0AAU9DVD9-F1
#
_entry.id   AF-A0AAU9DVD9-F1
#
_cell.length_a   1.000
_cell.length_b   1.000
_cell.length_c   1.000
_cell.angle_alpha   90.00
_cell.angle_beta   90.00
_cell.angle_gamma   90.00
#
_symmetry.space_group_name_H-M   'P 1'
#
loop_
_entity.id
_entity.type
_entity.pdbx_description
1 polymer ?
#
loop_
_entity_poly.entity_id
_entity_poly.type
_entity_poly.pdbx_seq_one_letter_code
_entity_poly.pdbx_strand_id
1 'polypeptide(L)'
;MKRESDRKFQEEMVKEVKKNEKSIEEFVRSEDENKVVKTITIDYDSIEHNPMGGVMVDGYVNGDKELSFGVIISNNYVGDKREYNISGGISSKLDDFMTGDTN
;
A
#
# COMPACT_ATOMS: atom_id res chain seq x y z
N MET A 1 0.34 -9.48 -27.16
CA MET A 1 1.78 -9.32 -26.83
C MET A 1 1.93 -8.06 -25.99
N LYS A 2 2.18 -8.16 -24.68
CA LYS A 2 2.51 -6.99 -23.83
C LYS A 2 3.80 -6.37 -24.37
N ARG A 3 3.81 -5.05 -24.60
CA ARG A 3 4.95 -4.34 -25.23
C ARG A 3 6.09 -4.20 -24.23
N GLU A 4 7.33 -4.06 -24.71
CA GLU A 4 8.51 -3.88 -23.84
C GLU A 4 8.38 -2.62 -22.95
N SER A 5 7.69 -1.59 -23.44
CA SER A 5 7.31 -0.40 -22.66
C SER A 5 6.48 -0.73 -21.43
N ASP A 6 5.52 -1.65 -21.55
CA ASP A 6 4.59 -2.00 -20.48
C ASP A 6 5.34 -2.77 -19.38
N ARG A 7 6.33 -3.58 -19.75
CA ARG A 7 7.20 -4.30 -18.80
C ARG A 7 8.08 -3.34 -18.01
N LYS A 8 8.78 -2.42 -18.69
CA LYS A 8 9.62 -1.41 -18.01
C LYS A 8 8.79 -0.53 -17.08
N PHE A 9 7.60 -0.14 -17.51
CA PHE A 9 6.68 0.64 -16.67
C PHE A 9 6.27 -0.11 -15.39
N GLN A 10 5.91 -1.39 -15.52
CA GLN A 10 5.60 -2.26 -14.39
C GLN A 10 6.79 -2.45 -13.44
N GLU A 11 8.00 -2.66 -13.97
CA GLU A 11 9.22 -2.75 -13.16
C GLU A 11 9.50 -1.49 -12.35
N GLU A 12 9.27 -0.30 -12.91
CA GLU A 12 9.42 0.96 -12.18
C GLU A 12 8.39 1.11 -11.06
N MET A 13 7.14 0.70 -11.26
CA MET A 13 6.13 0.70 -10.20
C MET A 13 6.48 -0.25 -9.06
N VAL A 14 6.97 -1.46 -9.37
CA VAL A 14 7.47 -2.41 -8.37
C VAL A 14 8.63 -1.81 -7.56
N LYS A 15 9.56 -1.10 -8.21
CA LYS A 15 10.66 -0.41 -7.50
C LYS A 15 10.15 0.69 -6.59
N GLU A 16 9.12 1.41 -7.01
CA GLU A 16 8.50 2.48 -6.21
C GLU A 16 7.86 1.91 -4.94
N VAL A 17 7.11 0.80 -5.06
CA VAL A 17 6.55 0.10 -3.90
C VAL A 17 7.65 -0.37 -2.96
N LYS A 18 8.70 -1.02 -3.50
CA LYS A 18 9.86 -1.49 -2.69
C LYS A 18 10.56 -0.36 -1.91
N LYS A 19 10.65 0.83 -2.50
CA LYS A 19 11.24 2.00 -1.82
C LYS A 19 10.40 2.50 -0.66
N ASN A 20 9.09 2.34 -0.75
CA ASN A 20 8.12 2.89 0.18
C ASN A 20 7.49 1.83 1.11
N GLU A 21 7.99 0.59 1.14
CA GLU A 21 7.46 -0.47 2.02
C GLU A 21 7.34 -0.01 3.47
N LYS A 22 8.36 0.68 4.00
CA LYS A 22 8.33 1.20 5.38
C LYS A 22 7.20 2.19 5.60
N SER A 23 6.96 3.10 4.65
CA SER A 23 5.88 4.08 4.77
C SER A 23 4.51 3.44 4.62
N ILE A 24 4.39 2.36 3.85
CA ILE A 24 3.18 1.53 3.79
C ILE A 24 2.95 0.83 5.14
N GLU A 25 3.98 0.23 5.72
CA GLU A 25 3.89 -0.40 7.03
C GLU A 25 3.54 0.60 8.14
N GLU A 26 4.11 1.80 8.09
CA GLU A 26 3.80 2.89 9.02
C GLU A 26 2.34 3.33 8.92
N PHE A 27 1.80 3.46 7.70
CA PHE A 27 0.37 3.73 7.47
C PHE A 27 -0.51 2.66 8.11
N VAL A 28 -0.26 1.37 7.83
CA VAL A 28 -1.08 0.29 8.41
C VAL A 28 -0.97 0.27 9.94
N ARG A 29 0.22 0.54 10.49
CA ARG A 29 0.44 0.56 11.94
C ARG A 29 -0.10 1.81 12.63
N SER A 30 -0.31 2.92 11.92
CA SER A 30 -0.94 4.10 12.51
C SER A 30 -2.44 3.89 12.75
N GLU A 31 -3.08 3.06 11.94
CA GLU A 31 -4.49 2.66 12.12
C GLU A 31 -4.66 1.54 13.18
N ASP A 32 -3.59 0.81 13.53
CA ASP A 32 -3.62 -0.30 14.50
C ASP A 32 -3.54 0.17 15.95
N GLU A 33 -4.63 0.74 16.46
CA GLU A 33 -4.71 1.30 17.82
C GLU A 33 -4.32 0.28 18.91
N ASN A 34 -4.76 -0.97 18.77
CA ASN A 34 -4.52 -2.03 19.74
C ASN A 34 -3.24 -2.85 19.50
N LYS A 35 -2.43 -2.51 18.48
CA LYS A 35 -1.17 -3.19 18.15
C LYS A 35 -1.34 -4.69 17.89
N VAL A 36 -2.44 -5.08 17.24
CA VAL A 36 -2.79 -6.48 16.92
C VAL A 36 -2.20 -6.96 15.59
N VAL A 37 -1.66 -6.06 14.76
CA VAL A 37 -0.96 -6.38 13.51
C VAL A 37 0.45 -6.87 13.78
N LYS A 38 0.68 -8.16 13.54
CA LYS A 38 1.97 -8.83 13.72
C LYS A 38 2.78 -8.84 12.44
N THR A 39 2.14 -9.17 11.32
CA THR A 39 2.79 -9.26 10.00
C THR A 39 2.00 -8.51 8.96
N ILE A 40 2.69 -7.81 8.07
CA ILE A 40 2.12 -7.10 6.92
C ILE A 40 2.66 -7.79 5.66
N THR A 41 1.79 -8.07 4.70
CA THR A 41 2.15 -8.62 3.39
C THR A 41 1.68 -7.67 2.31
N ILE A 42 2.61 -7.22 1.46
CA ILE A 42 2.33 -6.41 0.29
C ILE A 42 2.10 -7.35 -0.90
N ASP A 43 0.98 -7.20 -1.60
CA ASP A 43 0.66 -7.98 -2.79
C ASP A 43 1.26 -7.30 -4.02
N TYR A 44 2.48 -7.70 -4.39
CA TYR A 44 3.16 -7.16 -5.55
C TYR A 44 2.46 -7.43 -6.89
N ASP A 45 1.59 -8.44 -6.95
CA ASP A 45 0.82 -8.75 -8.15
C ASP A 45 -0.39 -7.81 -8.32
N SER A 46 -0.78 -7.09 -7.26
CA SER A 46 -1.85 -6.06 -7.28
C SER A 46 -1.38 -4.68 -7.77
N ILE A 47 -0.09 -4.53 -8.08
CA ILE A 47 0.49 -3.22 -8.41
C ILE A 47 -0.10 -2.68 -9.71
N GLU A 48 -0.76 -1.53 -9.60
CA GLU A 48 -1.41 -0.87 -10.72
C GLU A 48 -1.15 0.63 -10.72
N HIS A 49 -1.24 1.25 -11.90
CA HIS A 49 -1.15 2.69 -12.01
C HIS A 49 -2.49 3.32 -11.67
N ASN A 50 -2.51 4.25 -10.70
CA ASN A 50 -3.70 5.04 -10.43
C ASN A 50 -3.98 5.96 -11.63
N PRO A 51 -5.18 5.95 -12.23
CA PRO A 51 -5.52 6.87 -13.33
C PRO A 51 -5.29 8.35 -13.00
N MET A 52 -5.35 8.73 -11.72
CA MET A 52 -5.06 10.10 -11.24
C MET A 52 -3.57 10.35 -10.93
N GLY A 53 -2.70 9.37 -11.17
CA GLY A 53 -1.27 9.41 -10.91
C GLY A 53 -0.89 8.70 -9.60
N GLY A 54 0.32 8.14 -9.60
CA GLY A 54 0.85 7.33 -8.51
C GLY A 54 0.68 5.83 -8.73
N VAL A 55 1.13 5.05 -7.74
CA VAL A 55 1.12 3.59 -7.76
C VAL A 55 0.15 3.08 -6.71
N MET A 56 -0.84 2.30 -7.13
CA MET A 56 -1.75 1.59 -6.24
C MET A 56 -1.16 0.22 -5.92
N VAL A 57 -1.26 -0.19 -4.67
CA VAL A 57 -0.89 -1.52 -4.23
C VAL A 57 -1.77 -1.93 -3.06
N ASP A 58 -2.21 -3.18 -3.10
CA ASP A 58 -2.97 -3.82 -2.04
C ASP A 58 -2.06 -4.68 -1.17
N GLY A 59 -2.56 -5.01 0.02
CA GLY A 59 -1.92 -5.93 0.92
C GLY A 59 -2.87 -6.44 1.98
N TYR A 60 -2.33 -7.25 2.88
CA TYR A 60 -3.09 -7.85 3.96
C TYR A 60 -2.22 -8.10 5.19
N VAL A 61 -2.86 -8.27 6.34
CA VAL A 61 -2.16 -8.48 7.60
C VAL A 61 -2.38 -9.88 8.17
N ASN A 62 -1.47 -10.33 9.03
CA ASN A 62 -1.56 -11.57 9.79
C ASN A 62 -1.83 -12.85 8.96
N GLY A 63 -1.55 -12.80 7.64
CA GLY A 63 -1.83 -13.90 6.73
C GLY A 63 -3.31 -14.04 6.29
N ASP A 64 -4.20 -13.16 6.73
CA ASP A 64 -5.62 -13.19 6.36
C ASP A 64 -5.93 -12.15 5.28
N LYS A 65 -6.29 -12.61 4.08
CA LYS A 65 -6.61 -11.74 2.94
C LYS A 65 -7.89 -10.91 3.13
N GLU A 66 -8.74 -11.26 4.09
CA GLU A 66 -9.91 -10.44 4.43
C GLU A 66 -9.54 -9.29 5.37
N LEU A 67 -8.37 -9.35 6.03
CA LEU A 67 -7.77 -8.25 6.78
C LEU A 67 -6.89 -7.42 5.85
N SER A 68 -7.51 -6.84 4.82
CA SER A 68 -6.82 -6.17 3.72
C SER A 68 -6.74 -4.65 3.87
N PHE A 69 -5.79 -4.06 3.15
CA PHE A 69 -5.62 -2.62 2.96
C PHE A 69 -5.26 -2.32 1.50
N GLY A 70 -5.54 -1.10 1.06
CA GLY A 70 -5.13 -0.59 -0.24
C GLY A 70 -4.54 0.80 -0.09
N VAL A 71 -3.38 1.03 -0.73
CA VAL A 71 -2.66 2.30 -0.64
C VAL A 71 -2.26 2.83 -2.01
N ILE A 72 -2.17 4.16 -2.09
CA ILE A 72 -1.72 4.92 -3.24
C ILE A 72 -0.43 5.63 -2.84
N ILE A 73 0.66 5.28 -3.50
CA ILE A 73 1.94 5.98 -3.40
C ILE A 73 1.92 7.11 -4.43
N SER A 74 1.76 8.33 -3.94
CA SER A 74 1.87 9.53 -4.75
C SER A 74 3.17 10.26 -4.44
N ASN A 75 3.63 11.10 -5.36
CA ASN A 75 4.78 11.96 -5.11
C ASN A 75 4.57 13.34 -5.70
N ASN A 76 5.23 14.30 -5.09
CA ASN A 76 5.32 15.68 -5.52
C ASN A 76 6.77 16.12 -5.41
N TYR A 77 7.12 17.17 -6.18
CA TYR A 77 8.43 17.80 -6.08
C TYR A 77 8.31 19.03 -5.18
N VAL A 78 9.12 19.08 -4.13
CA VAL A 78 9.31 20.25 -3.27
C VAL A 78 10.70 20.79 -3.55
N GLY A 79 10.78 21.77 -4.45
CA GLY A 79 12.04 22.16 -5.08
C GLY A 79 12.62 21.00 -5.89
N ASP A 80 13.88 20.66 -5.65
CA ASP A 80 14.58 19.54 -6.32
C ASP A 80 14.38 18.19 -5.61
N LYS A 81 13.63 18.16 -4.50
CA LYS A 81 13.39 16.94 -3.72
C LYS A 81 12.06 16.32 -4.11
N ARG A 82 12.07 15.01 -4.34
CA ARG A 82 10.86 14.21 -4.50
C ARG A 82 10.39 13.75 -3.13
N GLU A 83 9.19 14.15 -2.74
CA GLU A 83 8.53 13.71 -1.51
C GLU A 83 7.42 12.72 -1.85
N TYR A 84 7.27 11.69 -1.03
CA TYR A 84 6.25 10.65 -1.20
C TYR A 84 5.15 10.83 -0.17
N ASN A 85 3.92 10.61 -0.61
CA ASN A 85 2.75 10.59 0.26
C ASN A 85 2.04 9.26 0.09
N ILE A 86 1.74 8.63 1.22
CA ILE A 86 0.93 7.41 1.29
C ILE A 86 -0.48 7.84 1.71
N SER A 87 -1.45 7.50 0.89
CA SER A 87 -2.88 7.58 1.25
C SER A 87 -3.54 6.25 0.94
N GLY A 88 -4.67 5.96 1.57
CA GLY A 88 -5.31 4.67 1.38
C GLY A 88 -6.43 4.45 2.36
N GLY A 89 -6.83 3.19 2.46
CA GLY A 89 -7.81 2.75 3.44
C GLY A 89 -7.58 1.29 3.82
N ILE A 90 -8.18 0.91 4.93
CA ILE A 90 -8.25 -0.47 5.40
C ILE A 90 -9.67 -1.02 5.16
N SER A 91 -9.78 -2.34 5.02
CA SER A 91 -11.08 -3.01 4.97
C SER A 91 -11.81 -2.88 6.31
N SER A 92 -13.14 -2.89 6.30
CA SER A 92 -13.93 -2.83 7.54
C SER A 92 -13.59 -3.97 8.51
N LYS A 93 -13.28 -5.17 8.00
CA LYS A 93 -12.85 -6.29 8.84
C LYS A 93 -11.50 -6.03 9.50
N LEU A 94 -10.58 -5.35 8.82
CA LEU A 94 -9.30 -4.94 9.40
C LEU A 94 -9.50 -3.83 10.45
N ASP A 95 -10.38 -2.87 10.19
CA ASP A 95 -10.74 -1.82 11.13
C ASP A 95 -11.32 -2.42 12.43
N ASP A 96 -12.38 -3.22 12.33
CA ASP A 96 -12.99 -3.96 13.45
C ASP A 96 -11.95 -4.79 14.22
N PHE A 97 -11.02 -5.42 13.51
CA PHE A 97 -9.94 -6.20 14.12
C PHE A 97 -8.94 -5.32 14.89
N MET A 98 -8.58 -4.16 14.36
CA MET A 98 -7.64 -3.20 14.95
C MET A 98 -8.23 -2.46 16.15
N THR A 99 -9.50 -2.09 16.09
CA THR A 99 -10.22 -1.38 17.17
C THR A 99 -10.73 -2.33 18.26
N GLY A 100 -10.86 -3.61 17.94
CA GLY A 100 -11.44 -4.61 18.84
C GLY A 100 -12.97 -4.57 18.89
N ASP A 101 -13.59 -3.79 18.00
CA ASP A 101 -15.03 -3.75 17.84
C ASP A 101 -15.50 -5.03 17.16
N THR A 102 -16.01 -5.95 17.97
CA THR A 102 -16.74 -7.13 17.51
C THR A 102 -18.22 -6.79 17.60
N ASN A 103 -18.83 -6.44 16.46
CA ASN A 103 -20.28 -6.25 16.36
C ASN A 103 -21.04 -7.56 16.59
#